data_AF-A0A6J3I3U9-F1
#
_entry.id   AF-A0A6J3I3U9-F1
#
_cell.length_a   1.000
_cell.length_b   1.000
_cell.length_c   1.000
_cell.angle_alpha   90.00
_cell.angle_beta   90.00
_cell.angle_gamma   90.00
#
_symmetry.space_group_name_H-M   'P 1'
#
loop_
_entity.id
_entity.type
_entity.pdbx_description
1 polymer ?
#
loop_
_entity_poly.entity_id
_entity_poly.type
_entity_poly.pdbx_seq_one_letter_code
_entity_poly.pdbx_strand_id
1 'polypeptide(L)'
;MEKLLVIWMEDQLQKHIPLSVLMIQAKARSLFNMLKDRASDPTYTQMFKASHGWFQRFKRCHNFHSVKVSGEAAHAGNEGAVAFKKQVHRIIVAEDLCNKELIELEEERSKGIKAVEEVKPTAPRKFTAKKLAEAFAAISSGLQMLEGMDVNYERFATADRQIQDALACYREIYNEKKKQAVQSKLGIFLKNNTMLAKPSTNVDVSMPSTTYSRCSSEEREIEDPIAIASPSSSN
;
A
#
# COMPACT_ATOMS: atom_id res chain seq x y z
N MET A 1 -8.78 -3.99 -2.01
CA MET A 1 -9.12 -5.18 -2.83
C MET A 1 -10.53 -5.07 -3.38
N GLU A 2 -11.58 -5.09 -2.55
CA GLU A 2 -12.99 -5.28 -2.96
C GLU A 2 -13.50 -4.33 -4.06
N LYS A 3 -13.15 -3.04 -4.04
CA LYS A 3 -13.51 -2.10 -5.13
C LYS A 3 -13.04 -2.55 -6.53
N LEU A 4 -11.90 -3.25 -6.64
CA LEU A 4 -11.41 -3.80 -7.92
C LEU A 4 -12.18 -5.06 -8.34
N LEU A 5 -12.76 -5.78 -7.37
CA LEU A 5 -13.58 -6.95 -7.62
C LEU A 5 -14.98 -6.55 -8.11
N VAL A 6 -15.54 -5.45 -7.57
CA VAL A 6 -16.78 -4.81 -8.06
C VAL A 6 -16.65 -4.46 -9.54
N ILE A 7 -15.65 -3.64 -9.90
CA ILE A 7 -15.40 -3.21 -11.29
C ILE A 7 -15.20 -4.40 -12.23
N TRP A 8 -14.49 -5.44 -11.79
CA TRP A 8 -14.35 -6.65 -12.59
C TRP A 8 -15.66 -7.42 -12.74
N MET A 9 -16.47 -7.55 -11.69
CA MET A 9 -17.78 -8.21 -11.79
C MET A 9 -18.73 -7.46 -12.74
N GLU A 10 -18.71 -6.12 -12.71
CA GLU A 10 -19.48 -5.26 -13.62
C GLU A 10 -19.05 -5.46 -15.09
N ASP A 11 -17.74 -5.49 -15.37
CA ASP A 11 -17.18 -5.81 -16.69
C ASP A 11 -17.59 -7.19 -17.21
N GLN A 12 -17.59 -8.22 -16.34
CA GLN A 12 -18.03 -9.57 -16.73
C GLN A 12 -19.54 -9.63 -16.99
N LEU A 13 -20.36 -8.92 -16.20
CA LEU A 13 -21.80 -8.83 -16.40
C LEU A 13 -22.15 -8.09 -17.71
N GLN A 14 -21.44 -7.00 -18.02
CA GLN A 14 -21.58 -6.28 -19.29
C GLN A 14 -21.23 -7.17 -20.50
N LYS A 15 -20.28 -8.10 -20.34
CA LYS A 15 -19.89 -9.11 -21.35
C LYS A 15 -20.78 -10.35 -21.35
N HIS A 16 -21.86 -10.38 -20.56
CA HIS A 16 -22.75 -11.53 -20.37
C HIS A 16 -22.05 -12.82 -19.89
N ILE A 17 -20.88 -12.70 -19.24
CA ILE A 17 -20.09 -13.83 -18.75
C ILE A 17 -20.72 -14.34 -17.43
N PRO A 18 -21.06 -15.64 -17.31
CA PRO A 18 -21.72 -16.17 -16.12
C PRO A 18 -20.76 -16.23 -14.93
N LEU A 19 -20.97 -15.33 -13.96
CA LEU A 19 -20.22 -15.32 -12.71
C LEU A 19 -20.63 -16.49 -11.80
N SER A 20 -19.62 -17.20 -11.26
CA SER A 20 -19.79 -18.23 -10.23
C SER A 20 -19.06 -17.85 -8.94
N VAL A 21 -19.53 -18.36 -7.80
CA VAL A 21 -18.96 -18.03 -6.48
C VAL A 21 -17.46 -18.34 -6.42
N LEU A 22 -17.06 -19.49 -6.97
CA LEU A 22 -15.66 -19.94 -6.99
C LEU A 22 -14.78 -19.00 -7.83
N MET A 23 -15.27 -18.53 -8.98
CA MET A 23 -14.53 -17.59 -9.84
C MET A 23 -14.36 -16.22 -9.18
N ILE A 24 -15.41 -15.71 -8.51
CA ILE A 24 -15.34 -14.46 -7.74
C ILE A 24 -14.34 -14.60 -6.57
N GLN A 25 -14.37 -15.71 -5.83
CA GLN A 25 -13.43 -15.98 -4.73
C GLN A 25 -11.99 -16.14 -5.23
N ALA A 26 -11.77 -16.80 -6.37
CA ALA A 26 -10.45 -16.94 -6.99
C ALA A 26 -9.90 -15.57 -7.42
N LYS A 27 -10.73 -14.75 -8.10
CA LYS A 27 -10.35 -13.37 -8.47
C LYS A 27 -10.05 -12.51 -7.24
N ALA A 28 -10.82 -12.66 -6.16
CA ALA A 28 -10.58 -11.94 -4.90
C ALA A 28 -9.23 -12.31 -4.26
N ARG A 29 -8.83 -13.59 -4.28
CA ARG A 29 -7.49 -14.03 -3.84
C ARG A 29 -6.37 -13.47 -4.73
N SER A 30 -6.55 -13.54 -6.06
CA SER A 30 -5.60 -12.96 -7.03
C SER A 30 -5.40 -11.45 -6.83
N LEU A 31 -6.50 -10.69 -6.69
CA LEU A 31 -6.46 -9.25 -6.42
C LEU A 31 -5.86 -8.92 -5.04
N PHE A 32 -6.01 -9.78 -4.04
CA PHE A 32 -5.37 -9.59 -2.74
C PHE A 32 -3.85 -9.78 -2.82
N ASN A 33 -3.39 -10.89 -3.41
CA ASN A 33 -1.95 -11.18 -3.56
C ASN A 33 -1.26 -10.08 -4.39
N MET A 34 -1.82 -9.73 -5.55
CA MET A 34 -1.33 -8.63 -6.40
C MET A 34 -1.18 -7.30 -5.64
N LEU A 35 -2.05 -7.00 -4.68
CA LEU A 35 -1.95 -5.80 -3.85
C LEU A 35 -0.90 -5.94 -2.75
N LYS A 36 -0.77 -7.12 -2.13
CA LYS A 36 0.28 -7.43 -1.15
C LYS A 36 1.68 -7.31 -1.75
N ASP A 37 1.91 -7.93 -2.91
CA ASP A 37 3.21 -7.91 -3.60
C ASP A 37 3.63 -6.46 -3.95
N ARG A 38 2.67 -5.65 -4.40
CA ARG A 38 2.86 -4.23 -4.71
C ARG A 38 3.02 -3.32 -3.49
N ALA A 39 2.56 -3.73 -2.32
CA ALA A 39 2.77 -2.99 -1.07
C ALA A 39 4.21 -3.13 -0.55
N SER A 40 4.88 -4.25 -0.86
CA SER A 40 6.24 -4.56 -0.40
C SER A 40 6.42 -4.49 1.13
N ASP A 41 5.35 -4.81 1.87
CA ASP A 41 5.32 -4.90 3.32
C ASP A 41 5.58 -6.36 3.77
N PRO A 42 6.79 -6.71 4.26
CA PRO A 42 7.12 -8.06 4.70
C PRO A 42 6.43 -8.43 6.03
N THR A 43 5.89 -7.45 6.76
CA THR A 43 5.16 -7.64 8.01
C THR A 43 3.70 -8.05 7.77
N TYR A 44 3.12 -7.78 6.60
CA TYR A 44 1.73 -8.11 6.28
C TYR A 44 1.53 -9.60 5.90
N THR A 45 1.79 -10.50 6.84
CA THR A 45 1.68 -11.97 6.68
C THR A 45 0.24 -12.48 6.55
N GLN A 46 -0.78 -11.63 6.74
CA GLN A 46 -2.18 -12.05 6.79
C GLN A 46 -2.66 -12.70 5.48
N MET A 47 -3.18 -13.93 5.57
CA MET A 47 -3.69 -14.69 4.42
C MET A 47 -5.20 -14.46 4.22
N PHE A 48 -5.58 -13.86 3.09
CA PHE A 48 -6.97 -13.66 2.72
C PHE A 48 -7.61 -14.95 2.17
N LYS A 49 -8.46 -15.59 2.99
CA LYS A 49 -9.08 -16.88 2.67
C LYS A 49 -10.20 -16.82 1.62
N ALA A 50 -10.72 -15.63 1.27
CA ALA A 50 -11.87 -15.44 0.36
C ALA A 50 -13.05 -16.38 0.67
N SER A 51 -13.40 -16.55 1.94
CA SER A 51 -14.36 -17.57 2.39
C SER A 51 -15.80 -17.28 1.93
N HIS A 52 -16.67 -18.29 2.00
CA HIS A 52 -18.11 -18.11 1.73
C HIS A 52 -18.72 -17.04 2.65
N GLY A 53 -18.38 -17.03 3.94
CA GLY A 53 -18.85 -16.00 4.88
C GLY A 53 -18.34 -14.59 4.58
N TRP A 54 -17.14 -14.45 4.00
CA TRP A 54 -16.69 -13.17 3.44
C TRP A 54 -17.51 -12.79 2.20
N PHE A 55 -17.73 -13.72 1.26
CA PHE A 55 -18.48 -13.46 0.03
C PHE A 55 -19.94 -13.02 0.30
N GLN A 56 -20.62 -13.59 1.31
CA GLN A 56 -21.96 -13.14 1.71
C GLN A 56 -21.94 -11.71 2.28
N ARG A 57 -20.88 -11.32 3.00
CA ARG A 57 -20.69 -9.92 3.45
C ARG A 57 -20.42 -9.00 2.25
N PHE A 58 -19.56 -9.40 1.32
CA PHE A 58 -19.28 -8.67 0.08
C PHE A 58 -20.55 -8.44 -0.76
N LYS A 59 -21.39 -9.47 -0.97
CA LYS A 59 -22.70 -9.33 -1.65
C LYS A 59 -23.57 -8.26 -0.99
N ARG A 60 -23.60 -8.24 0.35
CA ARG A 60 -24.37 -7.27 1.13
C ARG A 60 -23.83 -5.85 1.05
N CYS A 61 -22.52 -5.66 1.21
CA CYS A 61 -21.87 -4.34 1.21
C CYS A 61 -21.82 -3.66 -0.17
N HIS A 62 -21.97 -4.42 -1.25
CA HIS A 62 -21.96 -3.92 -2.64
C HIS A 62 -23.29 -4.16 -3.37
N ASN A 63 -24.38 -4.35 -2.64
CA ASN A 63 -25.75 -4.49 -3.15
C ASN A 63 -26.00 -5.58 -4.22
N PHE A 64 -25.08 -6.54 -4.42
CA PHE A 64 -25.16 -7.61 -5.43
C PHE A 64 -26.24 -8.69 -5.17
N HIS A 65 -27.29 -8.37 -4.43
CA HIS A 65 -28.42 -9.25 -4.10
C HIS A 65 -29.17 -9.74 -5.36
N SER A 66 -29.22 -8.92 -6.42
CA SER A 66 -29.94 -9.21 -7.67
C SER A 66 -29.15 -10.07 -8.66
N VAL A 67 -27.84 -10.28 -8.45
CA VAL A 67 -27.01 -11.04 -9.39
C VAL A 67 -27.15 -12.53 -9.12
N LYS A 68 -27.76 -13.27 -10.07
CA LYS A 68 -27.83 -14.74 -10.04
C LYS A 68 -26.45 -15.36 -10.29
N VAL A 69 -25.61 -15.37 -9.26
CA VAL A 69 -24.31 -16.06 -9.27
C VAL A 69 -24.57 -17.57 -9.29
N SER A 70 -24.17 -18.24 -10.37
CA SER A 70 -24.46 -19.67 -10.55
C SER A 70 -23.62 -20.49 -9.56
N GLY A 71 -24.29 -21.26 -8.70
CA GLY A 71 -23.66 -22.13 -7.69
C GLY A 71 -24.38 -22.25 -6.34
N GLU A 72 -25.31 -21.36 -5.99
CA GLU A 72 -26.12 -21.47 -4.76
C GLU A 72 -27.33 -22.41 -4.97
N ALA A 73 -27.07 -23.72 -5.05
CA ALA A 73 -28.06 -24.80 -5.04
C ALA A 73 -27.89 -25.67 -3.78
N ALA A 74 -29.00 -26.10 -3.17
CA ALA A 74 -28.98 -26.83 -1.90
C ALA A 74 -28.45 -28.27 -2.05
N HIS A 75 -27.70 -28.74 -1.06
CA HIS A 75 -27.19 -30.11 -1.01
C HIS A 75 -28.31 -31.11 -0.68
N ALA A 76 -28.75 -31.88 -1.68
CA ALA A 76 -29.53 -33.09 -1.50
C ALA A 76 -29.08 -34.14 -2.54
N GLY A 77 -28.87 -35.39 -2.10
CA GLY A 77 -28.56 -36.52 -2.98
C GLY A 77 -27.06 -36.73 -3.30
N ASN A 78 -26.73 -38.00 -3.54
CA ASN A 78 -25.44 -38.48 -4.04
C ASN A 78 -25.05 -37.89 -5.41
N GLU A 79 -26.04 -37.52 -6.22
CA GLU A 79 -25.88 -36.78 -7.48
C GLU A 79 -25.11 -35.46 -7.28
N GLY A 80 -25.28 -34.79 -6.13
CA GLY A 80 -24.52 -33.59 -5.77
C GLY A 80 -23.01 -33.83 -5.68
N ALA A 81 -22.57 -35.02 -5.24
CA ALA A 81 -21.16 -35.40 -5.21
C ALA A 81 -20.61 -35.69 -6.62
N VAL A 82 -21.43 -36.25 -7.52
CA VAL A 82 -21.08 -36.45 -8.94
C VAL A 82 -20.99 -35.10 -9.66
N ALA A 83 -21.94 -34.20 -9.42
CA ALA A 83 -21.93 -32.83 -9.93
C ALA A 83 -20.71 -32.04 -9.40
N PHE A 84 -20.37 -32.17 -8.11
CA PHE A 84 -19.16 -31.57 -7.53
C PHE A 84 -17.89 -32.15 -8.18
N LYS A 85 -17.76 -33.47 -8.32
CA LYS A 85 -16.63 -34.11 -9.02
C LYS A 85 -16.52 -33.61 -10.46
N LYS A 86 -17.63 -33.52 -11.19
CA LYS A 86 -17.70 -32.99 -12.57
C LYS A 86 -17.32 -31.51 -12.62
N GLN A 87 -17.70 -30.70 -11.63
CA GLN A 87 -17.35 -29.29 -11.56
C GLN A 87 -15.88 -29.07 -11.19
N VAL A 88 -15.31 -29.84 -10.25
CA VAL A 88 -13.87 -29.83 -9.95
C VAL A 88 -13.06 -30.26 -11.17
N HIS A 89 -13.47 -31.32 -11.86
CA HIS A 89 -12.80 -31.78 -13.08
C HIS A 89 -12.89 -30.72 -14.20
N ARG A 90 -14.03 -30.02 -14.34
CA ARG A 90 -14.15 -28.84 -15.23
C ARG A 90 -13.25 -27.69 -14.83
N ILE A 91 -13.01 -27.46 -13.54
CA ILE A 91 -12.10 -26.40 -13.07
C ILE A 91 -10.65 -26.76 -13.40
N ILE A 92 -10.21 -27.98 -13.09
CA ILE A 92 -8.86 -28.47 -13.44
C ILE A 92 -8.65 -28.40 -14.96
N VAL A 93 -9.59 -28.93 -15.75
CA VAL A 93 -9.51 -28.89 -17.21
C VAL A 93 -9.59 -27.45 -17.76
N ALA A 94 -10.29 -26.53 -17.10
CA ALA A 94 -10.32 -25.12 -17.49
C ALA A 94 -9.05 -24.35 -17.09
N GLU A 95 -8.41 -24.68 -15.96
CA GLU A 95 -7.08 -24.16 -15.62
C GLU A 95 -6.04 -24.70 -16.61
N ASP A 96 -6.07 -25.99 -16.94
CA ASP A 96 -5.22 -26.61 -17.96
C ASP A 96 -5.45 -26.04 -19.37
N LEU A 97 -6.70 -25.78 -19.76
CA LEU A 97 -7.03 -25.13 -21.04
C LEU A 97 -6.56 -23.68 -21.07
N CYS A 98 -6.83 -22.89 -20.02
CA CYS A 98 -6.38 -21.51 -19.90
C CYS A 98 -4.85 -21.42 -19.93
N ASN A 99 -4.14 -22.37 -19.28
CA ASN A 99 -2.69 -22.46 -19.35
C ASN A 99 -2.19 -22.83 -20.77
N LYS A 100 -2.90 -23.71 -21.50
CA LYS A 100 -2.54 -24.11 -22.87
C LYS A 100 -2.82 -23.01 -23.88
N GLU A 101 -4.00 -22.39 -23.87
CA GLU A 101 -4.33 -21.22 -24.70
C GLU A 101 -3.34 -20.07 -24.43
N LEU A 102 -2.92 -19.85 -23.18
CA LEU A 102 -1.94 -18.81 -22.85
C LEU A 102 -0.54 -19.12 -23.42
N ILE A 103 -0.10 -20.39 -23.40
CA ILE A 103 1.17 -20.81 -24.01
C ILE A 103 1.10 -20.74 -25.54
N GLU A 104 0.01 -21.22 -26.14
CA GLU A 104 -0.22 -21.22 -27.59
C GLU A 104 -0.27 -19.78 -28.14
N LEU A 105 -0.93 -18.85 -27.43
CA LEU A 105 -0.91 -17.42 -27.74
C LEU A 105 0.47 -16.76 -27.59
N GLU A 106 1.36 -17.29 -26.74
CA GLU A 106 2.73 -16.79 -26.58
C GLU A 106 3.67 -17.35 -27.68
N GLU A 107 3.47 -18.60 -28.10
CA GLU A 107 4.18 -19.19 -29.25
C GLU A 107 3.73 -18.58 -30.59
N GLU A 108 2.44 -18.27 -30.76
CA GLU A 108 1.92 -17.61 -31.96
C GLU A 108 2.40 -16.16 -32.04
N ARG A 109 2.40 -15.43 -30.91
CA ARG A 109 3.04 -14.10 -30.77
C ARG A 109 4.51 -14.14 -31.21
N SER A 110 5.23 -15.23 -30.92
CA SER A 110 6.64 -15.39 -31.26
C SER A 110 6.92 -15.61 -32.75
N LYS A 111 5.90 -15.92 -33.56
CA LYS A 111 5.99 -16.07 -35.03
C LYS A 111 5.46 -14.83 -35.78
N GLY A 112 4.63 -14.01 -35.13
CA GLY A 112 3.87 -12.92 -35.76
C GLY A 112 4.58 -11.56 -35.95
N ILE A 113 5.91 -11.43 -35.77
CA ILE A 113 6.59 -10.12 -35.85
C ILE A 113 6.86 -9.68 -37.31
N LYS A 114 5.79 -9.32 -38.04
CA LYS A 114 5.84 -8.45 -39.23
C LYS A 114 4.58 -7.58 -39.33
N ALA A 115 4.75 -6.26 -39.16
CA ALA A 115 3.72 -5.19 -39.21
C ALA A 115 2.56 -5.37 -38.21
N VAL A 116 2.50 -4.63 -37.09
CA VAL A 116 2.17 -3.20 -37.05
C VAL A 116 2.68 -2.54 -35.75
N GLU A 117 3.24 -1.33 -35.88
CA GLU A 117 3.46 -0.24 -34.90
C GLU A 117 4.06 -0.52 -33.49
N GLU A 118 5.15 0.17 -33.14
CA GLU A 118 5.82 0.04 -31.83
C GLU A 118 5.01 0.65 -30.67
N VAL A 119 4.60 -0.18 -29.70
CA VAL A 119 4.32 0.30 -28.33
C VAL A 119 5.40 -0.20 -27.38
N LYS A 120 6.38 0.66 -27.13
CA LYS A 120 7.49 0.44 -26.20
C LYS A 120 6.98 0.03 -24.80
N PRO A 121 7.61 -0.93 -24.09
CA PRO A 121 7.18 -1.34 -22.76
C PRO A 121 7.32 -0.19 -21.76
N THR A 122 6.22 0.50 -21.47
CA THR A 122 6.22 1.69 -20.59
C THR A 122 6.52 1.29 -19.15
N ALA A 123 7.51 1.95 -18.55
CA ALA A 123 7.97 1.67 -17.19
C ALA A 123 6.84 1.76 -16.13
N PRO A 124 6.96 1.04 -15.00
CA PRO A 124 5.90 0.97 -13.98
C PRO A 124 5.41 2.35 -13.53
N ARG A 125 4.08 2.55 -13.56
CA ARG A 125 3.43 3.81 -13.16
C ARG A 125 3.76 4.15 -11.70
N LYS A 126 4.68 5.09 -11.48
CA LYS A 126 5.20 5.52 -10.16
C LYS A 126 5.21 7.04 -10.08
N PHE A 127 4.78 7.59 -8.96
CA PHE A 127 4.91 9.01 -8.67
C PHE A 127 6.37 9.39 -8.37
N THR A 128 6.85 10.47 -8.97
CA THR A 128 8.15 11.08 -8.70
C THR A 128 7.94 12.56 -8.36
N ALA A 129 8.78 13.12 -7.49
CA ALA A 129 8.67 14.54 -7.12
C ALA A 129 8.79 15.47 -8.34
N LYS A 130 9.63 15.13 -9.32
CA LYS A 130 9.76 15.87 -10.59
C LYS A 130 8.46 15.89 -11.38
N LYS A 131 7.86 14.72 -11.70
CA LYS A 131 6.61 14.67 -12.47
C LYS A 131 5.41 15.27 -11.75
N LEU A 132 5.38 15.23 -10.42
CA LEU A 132 4.35 15.91 -9.63
C LEU A 132 4.52 17.43 -9.68
N ALA A 133 5.75 17.96 -9.59
CA ALA A 133 6.00 19.39 -9.76
C ALA A 133 5.65 19.89 -11.18
N GLU A 134 5.99 19.12 -12.22
CA GLU A 134 5.60 19.38 -13.61
C GLU A 134 4.07 19.43 -13.78
N ALA A 135 3.35 18.49 -13.17
CA ALA A 135 1.88 18.46 -13.20
C ALA A 135 1.25 19.65 -12.45
N PHE A 136 1.74 20.02 -11.26
CA PHE A 136 1.24 21.18 -10.54
C PHE A 136 1.49 22.49 -11.31
N ALA A 137 2.67 22.66 -11.90
CA ALA A 137 2.99 23.84 -12.71
C ALA A 137 2.06 23.97 -13.93
N ALA A 138 1.74 22.85 -14.60
CA ALA A 138 0.78 22.85 -15.70
C ALA A 138 -0.64 23.25 -15.25
N ILE A 139 -1.09 22.79 -14.08
CA ILE A 139 -2.41 23.15 -13.53
C ILE A 139 -2.44 24.63 -13.12
N SER A 140 -1.40 25.14 -12.43
CA SER A 140 -1.30 26.56 -12.08
C SER A 140 -1.28 27.47 -13.31
N SER A 141 -0.61 27.07 -14.40
CA SER A 141 -0.65 27.79 -15.68
C SER A 141 -2.08 27.86 -16.26
N GLY A 142 -2.80 26.73 -16.27
CA GLY A 142 -4.20 26.70 -16.70
C GLY A 142 -5.13 27.53 -15.83
N LEU A 143 -4.90 27.58 -14.52
CA LEU A 143 -5.64 28.44 -13.58
C LEU A 143 -5.40 29.92 -13.85
N GLN A 144 -4.15 30.35 -14.07
CA GLN A 144 -3.84 31.74 -14.43
C GLN A 144 -4.45 32.16 -15.78
N MET A 145 -4.55 31.24 -16.75
CA MET A 145 -5.28 31.50 -18.00
C MET A 145 -6.77 31.72 -17.75
N LEU A 146 -7.40 30.95 -16.85
CA LEU A 146 -8.80 31.15 -16.47
C LEU A 146 -9.00 32.46 -15.69
N GLU A 147 -8.10 32.79 -14.76
CA GLU A 147 -8.09 34.05 -14.00
C GLU A 147 -8.05 35.28 -14.92
N GLY A 148 -7.18 35.25 -15.95
CA GLY A 148 -7.06 36.31 -16.94
C GLY A 148 -8.23 36.40 -17.94
N MET A 149 -9.14 35.43 -17.95
CA MET A 149 -10.34 35.42 -18.81
C MET A 149 -11.65 35.64 -18.05
N ASP A 150 -11.70 35.32 -16.74
CA ASP A 150 -12.94 35.39 -15.95
C ASP A 150 -13.12 36.74 -15.25
N VAL A 151 -14.05 37.55 -15.78
CA VAL A 151 -14.48 38.83 -15.19
C VAL A 151 -15.13 38.65 -13.79
N ASN A 152 -15.56 37.44 -13.43
CA ASN A 152 -16.15 37.12 -12.13
C ASN A 152 -15.12 36.45 -11.20
N TYR A 153 -14.45 37.27 -10.39
CA TYR A 153 -13.45 36.83 -9.43
C TYR A 153 -13.98 35.78 -8.42
N GLU A 154 -15.19 35.93 -7.89
CA GLU A 154 -15.78 35.00 -6.91
C GLU A 154 -16.00 33.59 -7.48
N ARG A 155 -16.38 33.53 -8.77
CA ARG A 155 -16.49 32.26 -9.51
C ARG A 155 -15.12 31.61 -9.67
N PHE A 156 -14.11 32.37 -10.11
CA PHE A 156 -12.74 31.87 -10.25
C PHE A 156 -12.16 31.40 -8.91
N ALA A 157 -12.22 32.22 -7.86
CA ALA A 157 -11.70 31.90 -6.53
C ALA A 157 -12.39 30.67 -5.89
N THR A 158 -13.68 30.46 -6.18
CA THR A 158 -14.39 29.23 -5.79
C THR A 158 -13.86 28.00 -6.55
N ALA A 159 -13.60 28.13 -7.85
CA ALA A 159 -13.09 27.05 -8.69
C ALA A 159 -11.63 26.68 -8.37
N ASP A 160 -10.72 27.66 -8.22
CA ASP A 160 -9.34 27.40 -7.80
C ASP A 160 -9.33 26.69 -6.45
N ARG A 161 -10.01 27.22 -5.43
CA ARG A 161 -10.07 26.59 -4.10
C ARG A 161 -10.52 25.13 -4.17
N GLN A 162 -11.57 24.81 -4.93
CA GLN A 162 -12.01 23.42 -5.12
C GLN A 162 -10.96 22.55 -5.82
N ILE A 163 -10.23 23.08 -6.80
CA ILE A 163 -9.12 22.40 -7.48
C ILE A 163 -7.94 22.20 -6.52
N GLN A 164 -7.61 23.20 -5.70
CA GLN A 164 -6.57 23.07 -4.68
C GLN A 164 -6.94 22.03 -3.63
N ASP A 165 -8.18 22.03 -3.13
CA ASP A 165 -8.67 21.03 -2.17
C ASP A 165 -8.56 19.62 -2.75
N ALA A 166 -8.96 19.42 -4.02
CA ALA A 166 -8.82 18.13 -4.71
C ALA A 166 -7.36 17.68 -4.90
N LEU A 167 -6.42 18.63 -5.03
CA LEU A 167 -4.98 18.35 -5.19
C LEU A 167 -4.25 18.06 -3.87
N ALA A 168 -4.89 18.20 -2.71
CA ALA A 168 -4.24 18.02 -1.40
C ALA A 168 -3.56 16.65 -1.25
N CYS A 169 -4.24 15.56 -1.64
CA CYS A 169 -3.70 14.19 -1.57
C CYS A 169 -2.47 13.98 -2.48
N TYR A 170 -2.36 14.69 -3.59
CA TYR A 170 -1.16 14.67 -4.44
C TYR A 170 -0.01 15.48 -3.84
N ARG A 171 -0.30 16.56 -3.10
CA ARG A 171 0.71 17.33 -2.37
C ARG A 171 1.30 16.53 -1.20
N GLU A 172 0.52 15.69 -0.53
CA GLU A 172 1.03 14.71 0.45
C GLU A 172 2.05 13.76 -0.20
N ILE A 173 1.69 13.13 -1.33
CA ILE A 173 2.59 12.23 -2.08
C ILE A 173 3.85 12.96 -2.54
N TYR A 174 3.73 14.20 -3.02
CA TYR A 174 4.87 15.04 -3.40
C TYR A 174 5.81 15.31 -2.22
N ASN A 175 5.26 15.75 -1.08
CA ASN A 175 6.02 16.05 0.13
C ASN A 175 6.72 14.79 0.66
N GLU A 176 6.06 13.64 0.63
CA GLU A 176 6.66 12.37 1.03
C GLU A 176 7.78 11.93 0.08
N LYS A 177 7.61 12.09 -1.24
CA LYS A 177 8.70 11.85 -2.21
C LYS A 177 9.87 12.83 -2.04
N LYS A 178 9.61 14.06 -1.58
CA LYS A 178 10.64 15.06 -1.24
C LYS A 178 11.40 14.66 0.03
N LYS A 179 10.71 14.21 1.09
CA LYS A 179 11.32 13.68 2.32
C LYS A 179 12.22 12.47 2.04
N GLN A 180 11.71 11.48 1.30
CA GLN A 180 12.46 10.26 0.94
C GLN A 180 13.76 10.60 0.21
N ALA A 181 13.74 11.54 -0.74
CA ALA A 181 14.93 11.99 -1.46
C ALA A 181 15.98 12.69 -0.55
N VAL A 182 15.55 13.37 0.52
CA VAL A 182 16.47 13.96 1.52
C VAL A 182 17.03 12.90 2.45
N GLN A 183 16.19 11.99 2.95
CA GLN A 183 16.61 10.88 3.83
C GLN A 183 17.62 9.95 3.14
N SER A 184 17.41 9.60 1.87
CA SER A 184 18.38 8.79 1.12
C SER A 184 19.75 9.48 0.97
N LYS A 185 19.77 10.80 0.72
CA LYS A 185 21.03 11.57 0.65
C LYS A 185 21.75 11.59 2.00
N LEU A 186 21.03 11.86 3.09
CA LEU A 186 21.60 11.90 4.43
C LEU A 186 22.11 10.52 4.89
N GLY A 187 21.37 9.44 4.60
CA GLY A 187 21.78 8.07 4.90
C GLY A 187 23.06 7.64 4.18
N ILE A 188 23.24 8.07 2.92
CA ILE A 188 24.49 7.86 2.17
C ILE A 188 25.64 8.65 2.82
N PHE A 189 25.45 9.94 3.13
CA PHE A 189 26.46 10.78 3.76
C PHE A 189 26.92 10.22 5.11
N LEU A 190 25.98 9.87 6.00
CA LEU A 190 26.30 9.30 7.31
C LEU A 190 27.06 7.97 7.20
N LYS A 191 26.62 7.07 6.31
CA LYS A 191 27.25 5.76 6.11
C LYS A 191 28.68 5.87 5.57
N ASN A 192 28.94 6.85 4.70
CA ASN A 192 30.29 7.12 4.20
C ASN A 192 31.23 7.56 5.33
N ASN A 193 30.73 8.35 6.29
CA ASN A 193 31.52 8.80 7.45
C ASN A 193 31.76 7.66 8.47
N THR A 194 30.81 6.73 8.62
CA THR A 194 30.98 5.57 9.54
C THR A 194 32.08 4.60 9.08
N MET A 195 32.37 4.53 7.78
CA MET A 195 33.40 3.64 7.22
C MET A 195 34.84 4.04 7.56
N LEU A 196 35.07 5.21 8.19
CA LEU A 196 36.40 5.66 8.63
C LEU A 196 36.67 5.43 10.14
N ALA A 197 35.79 4.71 10.84
CA ALA A 197 36.06 4.25 12.21
C ALA A 197 36.72 2.85 12.18
N LYS A 198 38.06 2.80 12.08
CA LYS A 198 38.81 1.56 12.34
C LYS A 198 38.60 1.12 13.80
N PRO A 199 38.15 -0.12 14.08
CA PRO A 199 38.29 -0.67 15.42
C PRO A 199 39.79 -0.92 15.66
N SER A 200 40.40 -0.16 16.56
CA SER A 200 41.76 -0.45 17.04
C SER A 200 41.70 -1.72 17.88
N THR A 201 42.26 -2.81 17.37
CA THR A 201 42.50 -4.03 18.14
C THR A 201 43.38 -3.69 19.34
N ASN A 202 42.91 -3.94 20.56
CA ASN A 202 43.80 -4.25 21.67
C ASN A 202 43.13 -5.19 22.67
N VAL A 203 43.97 -5.97 23.34
CA VAL A 203 43.61 -7.20 24.04
C VAL A 203 42.91 -6.99 25.37
N ASP A 204 42.07 -7.97 25.69
CA ASP A 204 41.49 -8.26 27.00
C ASP A 204 42.55 -8.40 28.11
N VAL A 205 42.32 -7.75 29.25
CA VAL A 205 42.96 -8.04 30.54
C VAL A 205 41.92 -7.83 31.65
N SER A 206 41.78 -8.83 32.52
CA SER A 206 40.75 -8.90 33.56
C SER A 206 40.78 -7.78 34.61
N MET A 207 39.59 -7.44 35.10
CA MET A 207 39.39 -6.88 36.45
C MET A 207 39.99 -7.79 37.54
N PRO A 208 40.52 -7.18 38.60
CA PRO A 208 40.25 -7.64 39.96
C PRO A 208 39.62 -6.55 40.82
N SER A 209 38.62 -6.92 41.62
CA SER A 209 38.01 -6.05 42.63
C SER A 209 38.67 -6.19 44.00
N THR A 210 38.41 -5.19 44.85
CA THR A 210 38.67 -5.11 46.30
C THR A 210 40.09 -4.76 46.76
N THR A 211 40.19 -3.67 47.52
CA THR A 211 40.82 -3.60 48.85
C THR A 211 40.29 -2.32 49.54
N TYR A 212 40.27 -2.30 50.87
CA TYR A 212 39.67 -1.25 51.70
C TYR A 212 40.75 -0.44 52.45
N SER A 213 40.49 0.86 52.66
CA SER A 213 40.91 1.75 53.78
C SER A 213 40.73 3.21 53.31
N ARG A 214 40.14 4.19 54.00
CA ARG A 214 39.88 4.52 55.44
C ARG A 214 40.93 5.49 56.03
N CYS A 215 40.39 6.49 56.76
CA CYS A 215 41.00 7.71 57.32
C CYS A 215 41.33 8.79 56.28
N SER A 216 40.83 10.04 56.34
CA SER A 216 40.61 11.03 57.44
C SER A 216 41.89 11.85 57.71
N SER A 217 41.86 13.17 57.93
CA SER A 217 40.72 14.09 58.22
C SER A 217 40.92 15.46 57.53
N GLU A 218 39.89 16.29 57.46
CA GLU A 218 39.90 17.64 58.07
C GLU A 218 38.49 18.28 58.07
N GLU A 219 38.19 19.06 59.12
CA GLU A 219 36.87 19.64 59.39
C GLU A 219 36.88 21.19 59.36
N ARG A 220 35.71 21.75 59.01
CA ARG A 220 34.99 22.89 59.63
C ARG A 220 33.71 23.16 58.79
N GLU A 221 32.49 23.23 59.34
CA GLU A 221 31.93 24.26 60.25
C GLU A 221 31.84 25.65 59.54
N ILE A 222 30.79 26.50 59.62
CA ILE A 222 29.51 26.54 60.39
C ILE A 222 28.62 27.66 59.76
N GLU A 223 27.26 27.73 59.72
CA GLU A 223 26.10 26.92 60.17
C GLU A 223 24.97 26.86 59.09
N ASP A 224 23.92 26.07 59.33
CA ASP A 224 22.49 26.27 58.93
C ASP A 224 21.72 26.76 60.21
N PRO A 225 20.48 27.34 60.23
CA PRO A 225 19.27 26.90 59.48
C PRO A 225 18.17 28.01 59.26
N ILE A 226 16.88 27.59 59.28
CA ILE A 226 15.59 28.35 59.34
C ILE A 226 14.97 28.64 57.94
N ALA A 227 13.94 27.94 57.41
CA ALA A 227 12.65 27.42 57.94
C ALA A 227 11.61 28.54 58.25
N ILE A 228 10.28 28.44 58.18
CA ILE A 228 9.28 27.37 58.32
C ILE A 228 8.00 27.68 57.46
N ALA A 229 7.28 26.64 57.02
CA ALA A 229 5.85 26.53 56.66
C ALA A 229 5.16 27.35 55.52
N SER A 230 4.32 26.60 54.79
CA SER A 230 3.13 27.02 54.04
C SER A 230 1.90 27.20 54.98
N PRO A 231 0.64 27.22 54.50
CA PRO A 231 0.01 28.04 53.47
C PRO A 231 -1.19 28.84 54.05
N SER A 232 -1.89 29.66 53.24
CA SER A 232 -3.27 30.07 53.55
C SER A 232 -4.10 30.44 52.33
N SER A 233 -5.41 30.21 52.46
CA SER A 233 -6.45 30.54 51.47
C SER A 233 -6.93 31.99 51.65
N SER A 234 -7.35 32.63 50.54
CA SER A 234 -8.75 33.07 50.33
C SER A 234 -8.86 34.26 49.37
N ASN A 235 -9.55 34.05 48.24
CA ASN A 235 -10.84 34.69 47.91
C ASN A 235 -11.38 34.15 46.57
#